data_AF-A0A1I6L3U8-F1
#
_entry.id   AF-A0A1I6L3U8-F1
#
_cell.length_a   1.000
_cell.length_b   1.000
_cell.length_c   1.000
_cell.angle_alpha   90.00
_cell.angle_beta   90.00
_cell.angle_gamma   90.00
#
_symmetry.space_group_name_H-M   'P 1'
#
loop_
_entity.id
_entity.type
_entity.pdbx_description
1 polymer ?
#
loop_
_entity_poly.entity_id
_entity_poly.type
_entity_poly.pdbx_seq_one_letter_code
_entity_poly.pdbx_strand_id
1 'polypeptide(L)'
;MDRSALEGLPSAAELEQSGAQRYTTKYGPDGESVVIHHKWSQEFFIPFPQTPSTPFTFLGLNWNPEGHPPPMAWEVPHFDIHFHMLPTDTVDAIVGPAAPTYDLPSTYIPDGYGRGPIVEERVITDMGEHMVDATVPEMNGGEFSNTLIWGAYDPDDDGTAELTFVEPMITRKYFREHSDTDRRGIAQPETYATAGTYPTAYAVRDVPDRDAIAVTIENFKQFSGGD
;
A
#
# COMPACT_ATOMS: atom_id res chain seq x y z
N MET A 1 -4.99 13.08 -7.14
CA MET A 1 -6.42 12.96 -6.78
C MET A 1 -6.97 14.36 -6.58
N ASP A 2 -8.01 14.72 -7.33
CA ASP A 2 -8.70 16.00 -7.12
C ASP A 2 -9.37 16.01 -5.75
N ARG A 3 -9.38 17.13 -5.05
CA ARG A 3 -9.94 17.22 -3.68
C ARG A 3 -11.43 16.89 -3.66
N SER A 4 -12.16 17.20 -4.73
CA SER A 4 -13.56 16.83 -4.87
C SER A 4 -13.79 15.32 -4.88
N ALA A 5 -12.80 14.51 -5.30
CA ALA A 5 -12.89 13.05 -5.26
C ALA A 5 -12.87 12.48 -3.84
N LEU A 6 -12.47 13.28 -2.83
CA LEU A 6 -12.58 12.90 -1.43
C LEU A 6 -14.01 13.04 -0.90
N GLU A 7 -14.94 13.61 -1.65
CA GLU A 7 -16.34 13.75 -1.28
C GLU A 7 -17.20 12.71 -1.99
N GLY A 8 -18.25 12.21 -1.31
CA GLY A 8 -19.17 11.24 -1.90
C GLY A 8 -18.58 9.84 -2.13
N LEU A 9 -17.45 9.52 -1.50
CA LEU A 9 -16.89 8.16 -1.48
C LEU A 9 -17.91 7.17 -0.88
N PRO A 10 -17.99 5.93 -1.40
CA PRO A 10 -18.95 4.95 -0.93
C PRO A 10 -18.68 4.58 0.53
N SER A 11 -19.77 4.35 1.28
CA SER A 11 -19.69 3.76 2.62
C SER A 11 -19.52 2.24 2.55
N ALA A 12 -19.10 1.60 3.65
CA ALA A 12 -19.04 0.14 3.74
C ALA A 12 -20.38 -0.53 3.39
N ALA A 13 -21.49 0.04 3.86
CA ALA A 13 -22.83 -0.46 3.54
C ALA A 13 -23.20 -0.30 2.05
N GLU A 14 -22.72 0.76 1.40
CA GLU A 14 -22.91 0.94 -0.05
C GLU A 14 -22.10 -0.09 -0.84
N LEU A 15 -20.85 -0.31 -0.46
CA LEU A 15 -19.97 -1.33 -1.05
C LEU A 15 -20.61 -2.73 -0.93
N GLU A 16 -21.07 -3.10 0.28
CA GLU A 16 -21.77 -4.36 0.55
C GLU A 16 -23.01 -4.56 -0.34
N GLN A 17 -23.85 -3.53 -0.47
CA GLN A 17 -25.16 -3.65 -1.14
C GLN A 17 -25.11 -3.49 -2.65
N SER A 18 -24.21 -2.64 -3.16
CA SER A 18 -24.17 -2.24 -4.59
C SER A 18 -22.95 -2.76 -5.35
N GLY A 19 -21.99 -3.38 -4.64
CA GLY A 19 -20.73 -3.85 -5.19
C GLY A 19 -20.88 -4.76 -6.40
N ALA A 20 -21.81 -5.71 -6.36
CA ALA A 20 -22.00 -6.69 -7.44
C ALA A 20 -22.53 -6.11 -8.77
N GLN A 21 -23.01 -4.85 -8.80
CA GLN A 21 -23.54 -4.23 -10.03
C GLN A 21 -22.73 -3.02 -10.50
N ARG A 22 -22.16 -2.25 -9.57
CA ARG A 22 -21.45 -1.01 -9.88
C ARG A 22 -19.93 -1.15 -9.76
N TYR A 23 -19.47 -1.80 -8.70
CA TYR A 23 -18.05 -1.88 -8.34
C TYR A 23 -17.54 -3.30 -8.62
N THR A 24 -17.46 -3.65 -9.90
CA THR A 24 -17.35 -5.05 -10.33
C THR A 24 -15.95 -5.50 -10.71
N THR A 25 -15.01 -4.57 -10.90
CA THR A 25 -13.64 -4.92 -11.31
C THR A 25 -12.65 -3.83 -10.94
N LYS A 26 -11.55 -4.23 -10.30
CA LYS A 26 -10.47 -3.32 -9.87
C LYS A 26 -9.75 -2.66 -11.05
N TYR A 27 -9.88 -3.21 -12.25
CA TYR A 27 -9.35 -2.65 -13.48
C TYR A 27 -10.28 -1.61 -14.13
N GLY A 28 -11.50 -1.46 -13.60
CA GLY A 28 -12.52 -0.56 -14.10
C GLY A 28 -12.42 0.85 -13.52
N PRO A 29 -13.11 1.84 -14.14
CA PRO A 29 -13.10 3.22 -13.68
C PRO A 29 -13.82 3.42 -12.33
N ASP A 30 -14.68 2.49 -11.94
CA ASP A 30 -15.43 2.50 -10.68
C ASP A 30 -14.79 1.60 -9.60
N GLY A 31 -13.75 0.83 -9.93
CA GLY A 31 -13.09 -0.11 -9.01
C GLY A 31 -13.96 -1.31 -8.63
N GLU A 32 -13.43 -2.15 -7.75
CA GLU A 32 -14.10 -3.33 -7.23
C GLU A 32 -14.46 -3.18 -5.76
N SER A 33 -15.69 -3.55 -5.41
CA SER A 33 -16.10 -3.69 -4.02
C SER A 33 -15.75 -5.08 -3.54
N VAL A 34 -14.81 -5.15 -2.60
CA VAL A 34 -14.23 -6.40 -2.12
C VAL A 34 -14.05 -6.35 -0.60
N VAL A 35 -13.98 -7.51 0.04
CA VAL A 35 -13.65 -7.60 1.47
C VAL A 35 -12.15 -7.81 1.61
N ILE A 36 -11.47 -6.83 2.19
CA ILE A 36 -10.03 -6.82 2.47
C ILE A 36 -9.87 -6.61 3.99
N HIS A 37 -8.97 -7.34 4.64
CA HIS A 37 -8.82 -7.33 6.10
C HIS A 37 -10.16 -7.51 6.87
N HIS A 38 -11.04 -8.37 6.36
CA HIS A 38 -12.39 -8.62 6.89
C HIS A 38 -13.36 -7.42 6.85
N LYS A 39 -13.02 -6.32 6.15
CA LYS A 39 -13.87 -5.14 5.99
C LYS A 39 -14.07 -4.78 4.51
N TRP A 40 -15.21 -4.15 4.21
CA TRP A 40 -15.53 -3.73 2.85
C TRP A 40 -14.65 -2.57 2.41
N SER A 41 -14.04 -2.73 1.23
CA SER A 41 -13.09 -1.81 0.63
C SER A 41 -13.38 -1.66 -0.86
N GLN A 42 -12.96 -0.54 -1.44
CA GLN A 42 -13.03 -0.30 -2.88
C GLN A 42 -11.63 -0.29 -3.46
N GLU A 43 -11.34 -1.21 -4.38
CA GLU A 43 -10.00 -1.44 -4.93
C GLU A 43 -9.87 -1.02 -6.39
N PHE A 44 -8.71 -0.45 -6.74
CA PHE A 44 -8.34 -0.05 -8.10
C PHE A 44 -6.90 -0.46 -8.40
N PHE A 45 -6.69 -1.08 -9.56
CA PHE A 45 -5.36 -1.35 -10.12
C PHE A 45 -5.13 -0.44 -11.33
N ILE A 46 -4.16 0.48 -11.20
CA ILE A 46 -3.87 1.52 -12.19
C ILE A 46 -2.45 1.31 -12.74
N PRO A 47 -2.29 0.75 -13.96
CA PRO A 47 -0.98 0.51 -14.55
C PRO A 47 -0.17 1.80 -14.70
N PHE A 48 1.12 1.73 -14.37
CA PHE A 48 2.05 2.80 -14.72
C PHE A 48 2.55 2.63 -16.16
N PRO A 49 2.93 3.73 -16.83
CA PRO A 49 3.68 3.62 -18.08
C PRO A 49 5.01 2.87 -17.80
N GLN A 50 5.35 1.91 -18.64
CA GLN A 50 6.62 1.19 -18.51
C GLN A 50 7.80 2.15 -18.59
N THR A 51 8.69 2.08 -17.60
CA THR A 51 9.93 2.84 -17.55
C THR A 51 11.07 1.94 -17.06
N PRO A 52 12.20 1.86 -17.77
CA PRO A 52 13.33 1.05 -17.35
C PRO A 52 14.06 1.61 -16.11
N SER A 53 13.64 2.76 -15.59
CA SER A 53 14.33 3.49 -14.52
C SER A 53 13.83 3.19 -13.11
N THR A 54 12.82 2.33 -12.95
CA THR A 54 12.24 2.00 -11.64
C THR A 54 11.59 0.61 -11.68
N PRO A 55 11.59 -0.15 -10.56
CA PRO A 55 10.93 -1.44 -10.47
C PRO A 55 9.40 -1.34 -10.43
N PHE A 56 8.82 -0.16 -10.18
CA PHE A 56 7.36 -0.02 -10.02
C PHE A 56 6.59 -0.22 -11.33
N THR A 57 5.53 -1.02 -11.24
CA THR A 57 4.73 -1.53 -12.37
C THR A 57 3.32 -0.94 -12.40
N PHE A 58 2.66 -0.79 -11.25
CA PHE A 58 1.31 -0.23 -11.13
C PHE A 58 1.04 0.36 -9.74
N LEU A 59 -0.05 1.12 -9.64
CA LEU A 59 -0.62 1.57 -8.38
C LEU A 59 -1.82 0.70 -7.99
N GLY A 60 -1.76 0.05 -6.83
CA GLY A 60 -2.93 -0.46 -6.12
C GLY A 60 -3.48 0.64 -5.22
N LEU A 61 -4.76 0.99 -5.37
CA LEU A 61 -5.42 2.00 -4.55
C LEU A 61 -6.64 1.40 -3.88
N ASN A 62 -6.69 1.43 -2.56
CA ASN A 62 -7.79 0.91 -1.78
C ASN A 62 -8.42 2.05 -0.98
N TRP A 63 -9.74 2.20 -1.06
CA TRP A 63 -10.51 3.05 -0.15
C TRP A 63 -11.15 2.19 0.93
N ASN A 64 -10.79 2.47 2.19
CA ASN A 64 -11.23 1.74 3.37
C ASN A 64 -12.18 2.63 4.20
N PRO A 65 -13.51 2.60 3.97
CA PRO A 65 -14.46 3.52 4.60
C PRO A 65 -14.55 3.39 6.13
N GLU A 66 -14.25 2.21 6.67
CA GLU A 66 -14.24 1.92 8.12
C GLU A 66 -12.83 1.61 8.64
N GLY A 67 -11.82 1.84 7.80
CA GLY A 67 -10.45 1.40 8.01
C GLY A 67 -10.32 -0.13 8.07
N HIS A 68 -9.26 -0.62 8.71
CA HIS A 68 -9.03 -2.05 8.91
C HIS A 68 -8.17 -2.34 10.16
N PRO A 69 -8.10 -3.60 10.64
CA PRO A 69 -7.20 -4.02 11.71
C PRO A 69 -5.73 -3.60 11.50
N PRO A 70 -4.94 -3.45 12.58
CA PRO A 70 -5.29 -3.84 13.95
C PRO A 70 -6.25 -2.85 14.63
N PRO A 71 -7.12 -3.32 15.55
CA PRO A 71 -8.08 -2.46 16.22
C PRO A 71 -7.43 -1.26 16.89
N MET A 72 -8.13 -0.12 16.90
CA MET A 72 -7.66 1.18 17.43
C MET A 72 -6.46 1.82 16.71
N ALA A 73 -5.74 1.12 15.83
CA ALA A 73 -4.65 1.71 15.06
C ALA A 73 -5.17 2.35 13.76
N TRP A 74 -5.80 1.55 12.88
CA TRP A 74 -6.17 1.99 11.52
C TRP A 74 -7.67 1.98 11.24
N GLU A 75 -8.52 1.91 12.28
CA GLU A 75 -9.99 1.86 12.16
C GLU A 75 -10.66 3.23 11.94
N VAL A 76 -10.14 4.00 10.98
CA VAL A 76 -10.71 5.27 10.52
C VAL A 76 -10.68 5.32 8.99
N PRO A 77 -11.51 6.15 8.33
CA PRO A 77 -11.55 6.18 6.88
C PRO A 77 -10.21 6.63 6.27
N HIS A 78 -9.60 5.78 5.45
CA HIS A 78 -8.28 6.03 4.86
C HIS A 78 -8.11 5.35 3.50
N PHE A 79 -7.01 5.67 2.83
CA PHE A 79 -6.58 5.06 1.60
C PHE A 79 -5.27 4.33 1.77
N ASP A 80 -5.17 3.16 1.16
CA ASP A 80 -3.91 2.42 1.02
C ASP A 80 -3.43 2.61 -0.42
N ILE A 81 -2.16 3.00 -0.57
CA ILE A 81 -1.60 3.45 -1.85
C ILE A 81 -0.38 2.60 -2.16
N HIS A 82 -0.61 1.42 -2.70
CA HIS A 82 0.42 0.45 -3.02
C HIS A 82 1.16 0.83 -4.30
N PHE A 83 2.44 1.18 -4.18
CA PHE A 83 3.34 1.22 -5.32
C PHE A 83 3.97 -0.17 -5.48
N HIS A 84 3.38 -1.00 -6.36
CA HIS A 84 3.83 -2.37 -6.59
C HIS A 84 5.04 -2.45 -7.51
N MET A 85 5.94 -3.39 -7.23
CA MET A 85 7.14 -3.72 -7.99
C MET A 85 6.98 -4.99 -8.83
N LEU A 86 5.92 -5.77 -8.60
CA LEU A 86 5.60 -6.99 -9.34
C LEU A 86 4.58 -6.72 -10.47
N PRO A 87 4.56 -7.53 -11.53
CA PRO A 87 3.48 -7.49 -12.53
C PRO A 87 2.09 -7.65 -11.89
N THR A 88 1.06 -7.03 -12.49
CA THR A 88 -0.33 -7.10 -11.97
C THR A 88 -0.85 -8.53 -11.90
N ASP A 89 -0.49 -9.39 -12.86
CA ASP A 89 -0.89 -10.80 -12.90
C ASP A 89 -0.22 -11.63 -11.81
N THR A 90 1.03 -11.31 -11.43
CA THR A 90 1.67 -11.91 -10.26
C THR A 90 0.94 -11.51 -8.97
N VAL A 91 0.60 -10.22 -8.83
CA VAL A 91 -0.10 -9.71 -7.64
C VAL A 91 -1.52 -10.28 -7.54
N ASP A 92 -2.30 -10.29 -8.62
CA ASP A 92 -3.65 -10.90 -8.70
C ASP A 92 -3.67 -12.41 -8.38
N ALA A 93 -2.53 -13.09 -8.51
CA ALA A 93 -2.43 -14.51 -8.20
C ALA A 93 -2.17 -14.78 -6.71
N ILE A 94 -1.87 -13.75 -5.92
CA ILE A 94 -1.59 -13.88 -4.49
C ILE A 94 -2.88 -14.22 -3.76
N VAL A 95 -2.93 -15.39 -3.12
CA VAL A 95 -4.06 -15.83 -2.31
C VAL A 95 -3.73 -15.71 -0.82
N GLY A 96 -4.55 -14.96 -0.08
CA GLY A 96 -4.51 -14.86 1.36
C GLY A 96 -5.92 -14.96 2.01
N PRO A 97 -6.00 -14.89 3.34
CA PRO A 97 -4.87 -14.97 4.27
C PRO A 97 -4.34 -16.40 4.39
N ALA A 98 -3.02 -16.55 4.33
CA ALA A 98 -2.33 -17.82 4.56
C ALA A 98 -0.95 -17.54 5.16
N ALA A 99 -0.46 -18.43 6.03
CA ALA A 99 0.88 -18.29 6.58
C ALA A 99 1.91 -18.41 5.44
N PRO A 100 2.87 -17.47 5.32
CA PRO A 100 3.92 -17.57 4.32
C PRO A 100 4.73 -18.86 4.47
N THR A 101 5.05 -19.48 3.34
CA THR A 101 5.90 -20.68 3.27
C THR A 101 7.36 -20.36 2.90
N TYR A 102 7.65 -19.08 2.65
CA TYR A 102 8.97 -18.56 2.30
C TYR A 102 9.70 -17.99 3.52
N ASP A 103 11.02 -17.88 3.42
CA ASP A 103 11.85 -17.07 4.31
C ASP A 103 11.92 -15.63 3.78
N LEU A 104 12.12 -14.66 4.68
CA LEU A 104 12.48 -13.29 4.31
C LEU A 104 13.79 -12.95 5.02
N PRO A 105 14.92 -12.98 4.29
CA PRO A 105 16.22 -12.67 4.85
C PRO A 105 16.20 -11.33 5.59
N SER A 106 16.82 -11.27 6.77
CA SER A 106 16.85 -10.04 7.58
C SER A 106 17.51 -8.88 6.86
N THR A 107 18.41 -9.16 5.91
CA THR A 107 19.06 -8.15 5.04
C THR A 107 18.09 -7.47 4.08
N TYR A 108 16.94 -8.09 3.80
CA TYR A 108 15.87 -7.55 2.97
C TYR A 108 14.78 -6.84 3.79
N ILE A 109 14.82 -6.92 5.13
CA ILE A 109 13.85 -6.24 5.99
C ILE A 109 14.32 -4.79 6.20
N PRO A 110 13.48 -3.79 5.86
CA PRO A 110 13.81 -2.39 6.11
C PRO A 110 14.02 -2.07 7.59
N ASP A 111 14.94 -1.16 7.89
CA ASP A 111 15.24 -0.76 9.27
C ASP A 111 13.98 -0.35 10.04
N GLY A 112 13.73 -1.02 11.19
CA GLY A 112 12.59 -0.74 12.07
C GLY A 112 11.30 -1.47 11.70
N TYR A 113 11.22 -2.12 10.53
CA TYR A 113 10.04 -2.85 10.09
C TYR A 113 10.03 -4.29 10.62
N GLY A 114 8.83 -4.81 10.87
CA GLY A 114 8.64 -6.18 11.32
C GLY A 114 7.29 -6.76 10.91
N ARG A 115 7.19 -8.08 11.02
CA ARG A 115 5.96 -8.83 10.76
C ARG A 115 5.08 -8.84 12.00
N GLY A 116 3.83 -8.41 11.84
CA GLY A 116 2.80 -8.58 12.88
C GLY A 116 2.60 -10.05 13.24
N PRO A 117 2.16 -10.37 14.48
CA PRO A 117 1.99 -11.76 14.91
C PRO A 117 0.75 -12.44 14.31
N ILE A 118 -0.23 -11.67 13.82
CA ILE A 118 -1.50 -12.19 13.30
C ILE A 118 -1.41 -12.28 11.78
N VAL A 119 -1.38 -13.50 11.24
CA VAL A 119 -1.19 -13.77 9.80
C VAL A 119 -2.33 -13.18 8.98
N GLU A 120 -3.56 -13.33 9.47
CA GLU A 120 -4.79 -12.90 8.80
C GLU A 120 -4.89 -11.37 8.66
N GLU A 121 -4.15 -10.63 9.49
CA GLU A 121 -4.09 -9.18 9.43
C GLU A 121 -2.98 -8.67 8.51
N ARG A 122 -1.99 -9.50 8.18
CA ARG A 122 -0.82 -9.06 7.39
C ARG A 122 -0.65 -9.73 6.04
N VAL A 123 -1.21 -10.91 5.79
CA VAL A 123 -1.12 -11.56 4.46
C VAL A 123 -2.44 -11.40 3.74
N ILE A 124 -2.44 -10.61 2.67
CA ILE A 124 -3.65 -10.15 2.02
C ILE A 124 -3.63 -10.56 0.55
N THR A 125 -4.77 -11.10 0.09
CA THR A 125 -5.03 -11.41 -1.31
C THR A 125 -4.78 -10.18 -2.17
N ASP A 126 -4.23 -10.39 -3.36
CA ASP A 126 -3.92 -9.31 -4.31
C ASP A 126 -2.91 -8.27 -3.78
N MET A 127 -2.13 -8.59 -2.74
CA MET A 127 -1.14 -7.68 -2.16
C MET A 127 0.14 -8.39 -1.73
N GLY A 128 0.05 -9.29 -0.75
CA GLY A 128 1.21 -9.94 -0.12
C GLY A 128 1.27 -9.78 1.40
N GLU A 129 2.45 -10.01 1.98
CA GLU A 129 2.72 -9.88 3.40
C GLU A 129 3.11 -8.44 3.76
N HIS A 130 2.36 -7.82 4.67
CA HIS A 130 2.57 -6.47 5.16
C HIS A 130 3.50 -6.48 6.38
N MET A 131 4.42 -5.53 6.40
CA MET A 131 5.35 -5.26 7.49
C MET A 131 5.20 -3.82 7.95
N VAL A 132 5.26 -3.62 9.26
CA VAL A 132 4.99 -2.34 9.89
C VAL A 132 6.16 -1.90 10.77
N ASP A 133 6.41 -0.60 10.81
CA ASP A 133 7.24 0.03 11.85
C ASP A 133 6.42 0.10 13.15
N ALA A 134 6.79 -0.71 14.15
CA ALA A 134 6.07 -0.77 15.43
C ALA A 134 6.22 0.51 16.28
N THR A 135 7.05 1.48 15.87
CA THR A 135 7.27 2.74 16.58
C THR A 135 6.33 3.87 16.14
N VAL A 136 5.52 3.66 15.09
CA VAL A 136 4.56 4.67 14.63
C VAL A 136 3.54 5.00 15.73
N PRO A 137 3.04 6.25 15.78
CA PRO A 137 2.20 6.72 16.89
C PRO A 137 0.98 5.82 17.15
N GLU A 138 0.27 5.41 16.11
CA GLU A 138 -0.96 4.63 16.23
C GLU A 138 -0.76 3.20 16.74
N MET A 139 0.45 2.65 16.60
CA MET A 139 0.82 1.37 17.25
C MET A 139 1.08 1.54 18.75
N ASN A 140 1.16 2.78 19.23
CA ASN A 140 1.50 3.15 20.60
C ASN A 140 0.43 4.06 21.23
N GLY A 141 -0.80 4.03 20.72
CA GLY A 141 -1.96 4.77 21.25
C GLY A 141 -2.09 6.23 20.79
N GLY A 142 -1.27 6.65 19.83
CA GLY A 142 -1.38 7.93 19.12
C GLY A 142 -2.41 7.93 17.99
N GLU A 143 -2.56 9.07 17.32
CA GLU A 143 -3.50 9.24 16.18
C GLU A 143 -2.85 8.76 14.87
N PHE A 144 -3.56 7.89 14.14
CA PHE A 144 -3.21 7.52 12.77
C PHE A 144 -3.55 8.66 11.80
N SER A 145 -2.62 8.98 10.90
CA SER A 145 -2.79 10.05 9.91
C SER A 145 -2.19 9.73 8.55
N ASN A 146 -0.93 9.32 8.53
CA ASN A 146 -0.14 8.97 7.35
C ASN A 146 0.98 8.06 7.84
N THR A 147 1.00 6.82 7.36
CA THR A 147 1.93 5.76 7.79
C THR A 147 2.43 5.03 6.57
N LEU A 148 3.69 4.58 6.63
CA LEU A 148 4.29 3.80 5.56
C LEU A 148 4.33 2.33 5.96
N ILE A 149 3.92 1.47 5.05
CA ILE A 149 3.98 0.01 5.13
C ILE A 149 4.91 -0.51 4.04
N TRP A 150 5.55 -1.64 4.33
CA TRP A 150 6.34 -2.40 3.36
C TRP A 150 5.68 -3.75 3.07
N GLY A 151 5.72 -4.16 1.82
CA GLY A 151 5.23 -5.45 1.36
C GLY A 151 6.33 -6.44 1.03
N ALA A 152 6.06 -7.72 1.26
CA ALA A 152 6.91 -8.82 0.82
C ALA A 152 6.09 -9.96 0.20
N TYR A 153 6.69 -10.65 -0.77
CA TYR A 153 6.17 -11.86 -1.39
C TYR A 153 7.30 -12.66 -2.05
N ASP A 154 7.08 -13.95 -2.31
CA ASP A 154 7.96 -14.84 -3.06
C ASP A 154 7.38 -15.03 -4.47
N PRO A 155 7.84 -14.22 -5.46
CA PRO A 155 7.23 -14.18 -6.78
C PRO A 155 7.63 -15.35 -7.70
N ASP A 156 8.70 -16.08 -7.39
CA ASP A 156 9.22 -17.18 -8.21
C ASP A 156 9.15 -18.56 -7.55
N ASP A 157 8.55 -18.64 -6.35
CA ASP A 157 8.31 -19.88 -5.57
C ASP A 157 9.61 -20.61 -5.24
N ASP A 158 10.70 -19.85 -5.04
CA ASP A 158 12.02 -20.38 -4.70
C ASP A 158 12.21 -20.59 -3.18
N GLY A 159 11.25 -20.14 -2.37
CA GLY A 159 11.25 -20.19 -0.92
C GLY A 159 11.82 -18.94 -0.25
N THR A 160 12.17 -17.89 -1.01
CA THR A 160 12.76 -16.65 -0.53
C THR A 160 11.94 -15.46 -1.01
N ALA A 161 11.29 -14.76 -0.09
CA ALA A 161 10.59 -13.53 -0.43
C ALA A 161 11.54 -12.35 -0.66
N GLU A 162 11.05 -11.42 -1.48
CA GLU A 162 11.63 -10.10 -1.69
C GLU A 162 10.64 -8.99 -1.31
N LEU A 163 11.11 -7.74 -1.28
CA LEU A 163 10.24 -6.57 -1.08
C LEU A 163 9.49 -6.24 -2.37
N THR A 164 8.16 -6.14 -2.30
CA THR A 164 7.31 -6.10 -3.51
C THR A 164 6.42 -4.87 -3.62
N PHE A 165 6.25 -4.09 -2.55
CA PHE A 165 5.58 -2.80 -2.60
C PHE A 165 5.96 -1.89 -1.44
N VAL A 166 5.77 -0.57 -1.64
CA VAL A 166 5.66 0.41 -0.55
C VAL A 166 4.25 0.98 -0.54
N GLU A 167 3.71 1.24 0.63
CA GLU A 167 2.31 1.61 0.79
C GLU A 167 2.16 2.75 1.81
N PRO A 168 1.95 4.00 1.34
CA PRO A 168 1.45 5.05 2.21
C PRO A 168 -0.03 4.83 2.52
N MET A 169 -0.34 4.46 3.76
CA MET A 169 -1.70 4.49 4.31
C MET A 169 -2.00 5.91 4.80
N ILE A 170 -2.98 6.59 4.23
CA ILE A 170 -3.26 8.00 4.52
C ILE A 170 -4.75 8.22 4.78
N THR A 171 -5.05 8.79 5.94
CA THR A 171 -6.43 9.10 6.32
C THR A 171 -7.08 10.10 5.38
N ARG A 172 -8.38 9.93 5.14
CA ARG A 172 -9.18 10.91 4.40
C ARG A 172 -9.13 12.30 5.04
N LYS A 173 -9.11 12.35 6.38
CA LYS A 173 -8.98 13.60 7.15
C LYS A 173 -7.68 14.31 6.78
N TYR A 174 -6.55 13.59 6.81
CA TYR A 174 -5.26 14.13 6.41
C TYR A 174 -5.34 14.73 5.00
N PHE A 175 -5.83 14.01 4.00
CA PHE A 175 -5.93 14.57 2.64
C PHE A 175 -6.79 15.82 2.51
N ARG A 176 -7.91 15.91 3.25
CA ARG A 176 -8.79 17.09 3.20
C ARG A 176 -8.15 18.32 3.84
N GLU A 177 -7.41 18.13 4.92
CA GLU A 177 -6.81 19.21 5.72
C GLU A 177 -5.38 19.55 5.27
N HIS A 178 -4.73 18.67 4.50
CA HIS A 178 -3.35 18.82 4.09
C HIS A 178 -3.14 20.07 3.23
N SER A 179 -2.04 20.77 3.47
CA SER A 179 -1.53 21.86 2.67
C SER A 179 -0.01 21.72 2.56
N ASP A 180 0.61 22.38 1.59
CA ASP A 180 2.05 22.29 1.33
C ASP A 180 2.53 20.88 0.95
N THR A 181 3.76 20.51 1.33
CA THR A 181 4.40 19.22 1.03
C THR A 181 4.90 18.58 2.31
N ASP A 182 4.32 17.45 2.70
CA ASP A 182 4.89 16.55 3.71
C ASP A 182 5.73 15.51 2.97
N ARG A 183 7.02 15.43 3.29
CA ARG A 183 7.95 14.47 2.70
C ARG A 183 8.59 13.65 3.82
N ARG A 184 8.56 12.33 3.64
CA ARG A 184 9.04 11.37 4.62
C ARG A 184 10.04 10.41 3.98
N GLY A 185 10.96 9.90 4.80
CA GLY A 185 11.89 8.88 4.36
C GLY A 185 11.17 7.54 4.18
N ILE A 186 11.61 6.77 3.19
CA ILE A 186 11.28 5.35 3.07
C ILE A 186 12.44 4.59 3.69
N ALA A 187 12.21 3.87 4.78
CA ALA A 187 13.21 3.00 5.37
C ALA A 187 13.71 2.01 4.31
N GLN A 188 15.03 1.85 4.22
CA GLN A 188 15.66 0.98 3.22
C GLN A 188 16.13 -0.30 3.91
N PRO A 189 16.13 -1.44 3.20
CA PRO A 189 16.85 -2.63 3.65
C PRO A 189 18.36 -2.43 3.52
N GLU A 190 19.14 -3.38 4.07
CA GLU A 190 20.59 -3.42 3.82
C GLU A 190 20.88 -3.64 2.33
N THR A 191 20.12 -4.53 1.69
CA THR A 191 20.10 -4.73 0.23
C THR A 191 18.73 -5.18 -0.25
N TYR A 192 18.46 -4.98 -1.53
CA TYR A 192 17.29 -5.55 -2.21
C TYR A 192 17.65 -6.90 -2.81
N ALA A 193 16.70 -7.81 -3.00
CA ALA A 193 16.97 -9.05 -3.73
C ALA A 193 17.42 -8.75 -5.18
N THR A 194 16.64 -7.91 -5.87
CA THR A 194 16.91 -7.52 -7.25
C THR A 194 17.69 -6.20 -7.35
N ALA A 195 18.61 -6.10 -8.31
CA ALA A 195 19.30 -4.85 -8.63
C ALA A 195 18.32 -3.85 -9.25
N GLY A 196 18.36 -2.59 -8.84
CA GLY A 196 17.38 -1.62 -9.31
C GLY A 196 17.58 -0.23 -8.74
N THR A 197 16.73 0.69 -9.17
CA THR A 197 16.65 2.04 -8.59
C THR A 197 15.39 2.14 -7.74
N TYR A 198 15.55 2.30 -6.43
CA TYR A 198 14.46 2.27 -5.44
C TYR A 198 14.26 3.66 -4.79
N PRO A 199 13.04 4.02 -4.38
CA PRO A 199 12.75 5.33 -3.81
C PRO A 199 13.20 5.37 -2.35
N THR A 200 13.81 6.49 -1.96
CA THR A 200 14.24 6.71 -0.56
C THR A 200 13.35 7.69 0.18
N ALA A 201 12.35 8.25 -0.50
CA ALA A 201 11.35 9.13 0.09
C ALA A 201 9.98 8.97 -0.58
N TYR A 202 8.93 9.30 0.13
CA TYR A 202 7.62 9.60 -0.44
C TYR A 202 7.14 10.97 0.05
N ALA A 203 6.19 11.56 -0.68
CA ALA A 203 5.62 12.85 -0.32
C ALA A 203 4.12 12.89 -0.58
N VAL A 204 3.41 13.61 0.28
CA VAL A 204 2.04 14.07 0.05
C VAL A 204 2.10 15.57 -0.23
N ARG A 205 1.65 15.94 -1.42
CA ARG A 205 1.85 17.28 -2.00
C ARG A 205 0.52 17.90 -2.34
N ASP A 206 0.28 19.09 -1.83
CA ASP A 206 -0.78 19.95 -2.33
C ASP A 206 -0.42 20.49 -3.73
N VAL A 207 -1.40 20.48 -4.62
CA VAL A 207 -1.29 20.95 -6.01
C VAL A 207 -2.41 21.97 -6.23
N PRO A 208 -2.25 23.20 -5.70
CA PRO A 208 -3.35 24.17 -5.60
C PRO A 208 -3.87 24.62 -6.97
N ASP A 209 -3.00 24.73 -7.98
CA ASP A 209 -3.39 25.09 -9.35
C ASP A 209 -4.37 24.09 -10.00
N ARG A 210 -4.49 22.89 -9.42
CA ARG A 210 -5.40 21.82 -9.89
C ARG A 210 -6.43 21.41 -8.85
N ASP A 211 -6.50 22.10 -7.70
CA ASP A 211 -7.32 21.72 -6.54
C ASP A 211 -7.18 20.22 -6.20
N ALA A 212 -5.93 19.75 -6.10
CA ALA A 212 -5.62 18.33 -6.01
C ALA A 212 -4.52 18.03 -4.98
N ILE A 213 -4.51 16.79 -4.51
CA ILE A 213 -3.39 16.20 -3.76
C ILE A 213 -2.67 15.18 -4.65
N ALA A 214 -1.34 15.15 -4.57
CA ALA A 214 -0.51 14.11 -5.17
C ALA A 214 0.23 13.33 -4.07
N VAL A 215 0.26 12.01 -4.22
CA VAL A 215 1.15 11.12 -3.46
C VAL A 215 2.22 10.63 -4.42
N THR A 216 3.48 10.84 -4.08
CA THR A 216 4.62 10.58 -4.97
C THR A 216 5.72 9.84 -4.23
N ILE A 217 6.33 8.87 -4.90
CA ILE A 217 7.63 8.31 -4.52
C ILE A 217 8.75 9.11 -5.19
N GLU A 218 9.81 9.42 -4.45
CA GLU A 218 10.84 10.38 -4.82
C GLU A 218 12.24 9.89 -4.40
N ASN A 219 13.28 10.62 -4.82
CA ASN A 219 14.68 10.41 -4.42
C ASN A 219 15.18 8.97 -4.65
N PHE A 220 15.15 8.56 -5.91
CA PHE A 220 15.56 7.23 -6.35
C PHE A 220 17.08 7.01 -6.24
N LYS A 221 17.48 5.87 -5.66
CA LYS A 221 18.89 5.45 -5.50
C LYS A 221 19.11 4.07 -6.12
N GLN A 222 20.24 3.90 -6.79
CA GLN A 222 20.65 2.60 -7.34
C GLN A 222 21.16 1.65 -6.24
N PHE A 223 20.73 0.40 -6.30
CA PHE A 223 21.19 -0.74 -5.50
C PHE A 223 21.68 -1.85 -6.44
N SER A 224 22.65 -2.65 -5.98
CA SER A 224 23.26 -3.74 -6.76
C SER A 224 22.49 -5.06 -6.69
N GLY A 225 21.51 -5.19 -5.79
CA GLY A 225 20.86 -6.47 -5.51
C GLY A 225 21.66 -7.33 -4.51
N GLY A 226 21.07 -8.43 -4.07
CA GLY A 226 21.76 -9.55 -3.42
C GLY A 226 22.53 -10.36 -4.48
N ASP A 227 23.62 -10.99 -4.06
CA ASP A 227 24.41 -11.90 -4.90
C ASP A 227 23.74 -13.27 -5.06
#